data_AF-A0A9N9PBZ4-F1
#
_entry.id   AF-A0A9N9PBZ4-F1
#
_cell.length_a   1.000
_cell.length_b   1.000
_cell.length_c   1.000
_cell.angle_alpha   90.00
_cell.angle_beta   90.00
_cell.angle_gamma   90.00
#
_symmetry.space_group_name_H-M   'P 1'
#
loop_
_entity.id
_entity.type
_entity.pdbx_description
1 polymer ?
#
loop_
_entity_poly.entity_id
_entity_poly.type
_entity_poly.pdbx_seq_one_letter_code
_entity_poly.pdbx_strand_id
1 'polypeptide(L)'
;QLKSSTDFMKSHRGLTKFITITIGANDIHRCNTSYTECLNHLINNLNNIIIPKLKDAGGEDIQYAASLYYFHGHLDNGLSDGLTDVYSKNGFKVVDLRTIITSDTKCNYTYCNYHNPHPNKVGQFVIGEHFHEKLTEFGITNDGKF
;
A
#
# COMPACT_ATOMS: atom_id res chain seq x y z
N GLN A 1 -8.99 2.18 12.03
CA GLN A 1 -8.97 2.22 10.56
C GLN A 1 -9.67 1.00 9.97
N LEU A 2 -9.15 -0.22 10.14
CA LEU A 2 -9.75 -1.43 9.55
C LEU A 2 -11.26 -1.60 9.83
N LYS A 3 -11.71 -1.51 11.08
CA LYS A 3 -13.14 -1.62 11.43
C LYS A 3 -14.00 -0.63 10.64
N SER A 4 -13.62 0.65 10.65
CA SER A 4 -14.35 1.70 9.93
C SER A 4 -14.40 1.44 8.42
N SER A 5 -13.29 0.96 7.83
CA SER A 5 -13.25 0.58 6.41
C SER A 5 -14.18 -0.59 6.11
N THR A 6 -14.16 -1.65 6.92
CA THR A 6 -15.03 -2.82 6.71
C THR A 6 -16.50 -2.50 6.96
N ASP A 7 -16.82 -1.64 7.93
CA ASP A 7 -18.19 -1.19 8.19
C ASP A 7 -18.71 -0.36 7.00
N PHE A 8 -17.88 0.52 6.43
CA PHE A 8 -18.21 1.27 5.23
C PHE A 8 -18.48 0.33 4.05
N MET A 9 -17.58 -0.62 3.78
CA MET A 9 -17.72 -1.59 2.69
C MET A 9 -19.00 -2.43 2.83
N LYS A 10 -19.29 -2.91 4.05
CA LYS A 10 -20.51 -3.68 4.34
C LYS A 10 -21.78 -2.85 4.13
N SER A 11 -21.76 -1.58 4.54
CA SER A 11 -22.90 -0.67 4.38
C SER A 11 -23.11 -0.22 2.93
N HIS A 12 -22.09 -0.36 2.08
CA HIS A 12 -22.11 0.01 0.66
C HIS A 12 -21.76 -1.19 -0.23
N ARG A 13 -22.20 -2.39 0.17
CA ARG A 13 -21.92 -3.62 -0.56
C ARG A 13 -22.48 -3.52 -1.98
N GLY A 14 -21.67 -3.92 -2.97
CA GLY A 14 -21.98 -3.79 -4.39
C GLY A 14 -21.68 -2.40 -4.98
N LEU A 15 -21.56 -1.34 -4.16
CA LEU A 15 -21.15 0.00 -4.59
C LEU A 15 -19.64 0.21 -4.47
N THR A 16 -19.01 -0.40 -3.48
CA THR A 16 -17.54 -0.40 -3.39
C THR A 16 -16.99 -1.30 -4.48
N LYS A 17 -16.27 -0.74 -5.45
CA LYS A 17 -15.66 -1.48 -6.56
C LYS A 17 -14.14 -1.64 -6.45
N PHE A 18 -13.52 -0.80 -5.62
CA PHE A 18 -12.07 -0.73 -5.51
C PHE A 18 -11.64 -0.49 -4.07
N ILE A 19 -10.60 -1.22 -3.65
CA ILE A 19 -9.92 -1.02 -2.37
C ILE A 19 -8.42 -0.94 -2.62
N THR A 20 -7.79 0.07 -2.01
CA THR A 20 -6.35 0.17 -1.90
C THR A 20 -5.89 0.14 -0.45
N ILE A 21 -4.72 -0.45 -0.19
CA ILE A 21 -4.06 -0.46 1.11
C ILE A 21 -2.64 0.09 0.95
N THR A 22 -2.23 0.97 1.86
CA THR A 22 -0.85 1.42 2.02
C THR A 22 -0.51 1.42 3.51
N ILE A 23 0.39 0.53 3.93
CA ILE A 23 0.77 0.33 5.33
C ILE A 23 2.24 -0.15 5.40
N GLY A 24 2.83 -0.18 6.60
CA GLY A 24 4.14 -0.77 6.86
C GLY A 24 5.20 0.24 7.28
N ALA A 25 5.14 1.48 6.78
CA ALA A 25 6.16 2.48 7.10
C ALA A 25 6.25 2.76 8.61
N ASN A 26 5.11 2.95 9.29
CA ASN A 26 5.10 3.17 10.74
C ASN A 26 5.33 1.88 11.54
N ASP A 27 4.89 0.73 11.02
CA ASP A 27 5.08 -0.58 11.65
C ASP A 27 6.57 -0.93 11.77
N ILE A 28 7.37 -0.57 10.76
CA ILE A 28 8.81 -0.71 10.79
C ILE A 28 9.48 0.45 11.53
N HIS A 29 9.11 1.71 11.24
CA HIS A 29 9.75 2.88 11.87
C HIS A 29 9.63 2.88 13.39
N ARG A 30 8.48 2.46 13.93
CA ARG A 30 8.20 2.42 15.37
C ARG A 30 8.42 1.05 15.99
N CYS A 31 9.09 0.15 15.25
CA CYS A 31 9.44 -1.17 15.76
C CYS A 31 10.33 -1.02 17.00
N ASN A 32 9.91 -1.62 18.11
CA ASN A 32 10.64 -1.63 19.39
C ASN A 32 11.39 -2.96 19.64
N THR A 33 11.31 -3.90 18.69
CA THR A 33 12.00 -5.19 18.70
C THR A 33 12.93 -5.29 17.47
N SER A 34 13.17 -6.51 16.96
CA SER A 34 13.95 -6.68 15.73
C SER A 34 13.12 -6.35 14.49
N TYR A 35 13.78 -5.84 13.46
CA TYR A 35 13.17 -5.58 12.15
C TYR A 35 12.40 -6.82 11.63
N THR A 36 13.03 -7.99 11.65
CA THR A 36 12.45 -9.26 11.20
C THR A 36 11.18 -9.62 11.97
N GLU A 37 11.16 -9.40 13.27
CA GLU A 37 9.98 -9.68 14.11
C GLU A 37 8.82 -8.75 13.78
N CYS A 38 9.07 -7.45 13.62
CA CYS A 38 8.05 -6.48 13.22
C CYS A 38 7.52 -6.76 11.80
N LEU A 39 8.41 -7.10 10.86
CA LEU A 39 8.01 -7.49 9.50
C LEU A 39 7.15 -8.75 9.52
N ASN A 40 7.57 -9.80 10.23
CA ASN A 40 6.79 -11.03 10.35
C ASN A 40 5.43 -10.79 11.00
N HIS A 41 5.37 -9.96 12.05
CA HIS A 41 4.12 -9.59 12.69
C HIS A 41 3.19 -8.81 11.74
N LEU A 42 3.73 -7.86 10.97
CA LEU A 42 2.99 -7.13 9.95
C LEU A 42 2.43 -8.07 8.87
N ILE A 43 3.27 -8.94 8.30
CA ILE A 43 2.87 -9.92 7.27
C ILE A 43 1.79 -10.86 7.82
N ASN A 44 1.97 -11.35 9.05
CA ASN A 44 0.99 -12.21 9.71
C ASN A 44 -0.36 -11.50 9.88
N ASN A 45 -0.36 -10.24 10.32
CA ASN A 45 -1.59 -9.46 10.47
C ASN A 45 -2.25 -9.15 9.12
N LEU A 46 -1.47 -8.86 8.07
CA LEU A 46 -1.98 -8.66 6.73
C LEU A 46 -2.68 -9.92 6.22
N ASN A 47 -2.01 -11.07 6.30
CA ASN A 47 -2.48 -12.33 5.75
C ASN A 47 -3.68 -12.91 6.53
N ASN A 48 -3.67 -12.80 7.86
CA ASN A 48 -4.62 -13.53 8.70
C ASN A 48 -5.74 -12.65 9.27
N ILE A 49 -5.61 -11.33 9.22
CA ILE A 49 -6.59 -10.41 9.83
C ILE A 49 -7.07 -9.36 8.81
N ILE A 50 -6.17 -8.53 8.28
CA ILE A 50 -6.54 -7.33 7.52
C ILE A 50 -7.15 -7.72 6.18
N ILE A 51 -6.42 -8.47 5.36
CA ILE A 51 -6.87 -8.85 4.01
C ILE A 51 -8.13 -9.73 4.06
N PRO A 52 -8.21 -10.78 4.89
CA PRO A 52 -9.43 -11.58 5.01
C PRO A 52 -10.66 -10.75 5.39
N LYS A 53 -10.52 -9.80 6.33
CA LYS A 53 -11.64 -8.94 6.73
C LYS A 53 -12.08 -7.97 5.64
N LEU A 54 -11.15 -7.45 4.85
CA LEU A 54 -11.48 -6.61 3.71
C LEU A 54 -12.19 -7.42 2.62
N LYS A 55 -11.71 -8.64 2.33
CA LYS A 55 -12.36 -9.54 1.37
C LYS A 55 -13.77 -9.97 1.81
N ASP A 56 -13.95 -10.34 3.07
CA ASP A 56 -15.27 -10.66 3.64
C ASP A 56 -16.24 -9.47 3.54
N ALA A 57 -15.76 -8.28 3.88
CA ALA A 57 -16.56 -7.06 3.78
C ALA A 57 -16.93 -6.73 2.32
N GLY A 58 -15.99 -6.94 1.41
CA GLY A 58 -16.09 -6.54 0.01
C GLY A 58 -16.94 -7.45 -0.87
N GLY A 59 -16.79 -8.77 -0.72
CA GLY A 59 -17.38 -9.74 -1.64
C GLY A 59 -16.55 -9.93 -2.93
N GLU A 60 -17.17 -10.59 -3.91
CA GLU A 60 -16.48 -11.14 -5.11
C GLU A 60 -16.15 -10.09 -6.19
N ASP A 61 -16.87 -8.95 -6.24
CA ASP A 61 -16.76 -7.96 -7.32
C ASP A 61 -15.83 -6.77 -7.00
N ILE A 62 -14.97 -6.89 -5.99
CA ILE A 62 -14.03 -5.83 -5.61
C ILE A 62 -12.66 -6.07 -6.22
N GLN A 63 -12.12 -5.03 -6.84
CA GLN A 63 -10.75 -5.00 -7.30
C GLN A 63 -9.84 -4.53 -6.16
N TYR A 64 -8.79 -5.28 -5.90
CA TYR A 64 -7.87 -5.03 -4.79
C TYR A 64 -6.50 -4.61 -5.31
N ALA A 65 -6.01 -3.47 -4.84
CA ALA A 65 -4.65 -3.04 -5.06
C ALA A 65 -3.97 -2.65 -3.74
N ALA A 66 -2.65 -2.54 -3.77
CA ALA A 66 -1.86 -2.00 -2.69
C ALA A 66 -0.73 -1.15 -3.25
N SER A 67 -0.25 -0.19 -2.48
CA SER A 67 1.02 0.49 -2.75
C SER A 67 2.05 0.18 -1.68
N LEU A 68 3.28 0.01 -2.14
CA LEU A 68 4.44 -0.10 -1.27
C LEU A 68 4.94 1.31 -0.95
N TYR A 69 5.30 1.56 0.30
CA TYR A 69 5.89 2.84 0.65
C TYR A 69 7.42 2.80 0.51
N TYR A 70 8.01 3.86 -0.02
CA TYR A 70 9.46 4.03 -0.01
C TYR A 70 9.94 4.27 1.43
N PHE A 71 10.66 3.31 2.01
CA PHE A 71 11.23 3.44 3.36
C PHE A 71 12.70 3.87 3.28
N HIS A 72 13.06 4.93 4.01
CA HIS A 72 14.43 5.47 4.00
C HIS A 72 15.31 4.76 5.03
N GLY A 73 16.22 3.90 4.56
CA GLY A 73 17.25 3.22 5.36
C GLY A 73 18.18 2.36 4.49
N HIS A 74 19.41 2.10 4.93
CA HIS A 74 20.39 1.23 4.24
C HIS A 74 20.01 -0.27 4.21
N LEU A 75 18.83 -0.58 4.74
CA LEU A 75 18.08 -1.82 4.69
C LEU A 75 16.68 -1.30 4.31
N ASP A 76 16.02 -1.67 3.21
CA ASP A 76 15.33 -2.95 3.12
C ASP A 76 14.55 -2.99 1.81
N ASN A 77 14.99 -3.83 0.87
CA ASN A 77 14.02 -4.43 -0.05
C ASN A 77 13.11 -5.40 0.70
N GLY A 78 13.48 -5.92 1.89
CA GLY A 78 12.71 -6.92 2.61
C GLY A 78 11.30 -6.49 3.02
N LEU A 79 11.07 -5.23 3.37
CA LEU A 79 9.71 -4.74 3.69
C LEU A 79 8.88 -4.74 2.40
N SER A 80 9.41 -4.10 1.36
CA SER A 80 8.71 -3.96 0.08
C SER A 80 8.48 -5.32 -0.58
N ASP A 81 9.45 -6.22 -0.52
CA ASP A 81 9.38 -7.58 -1.08
C ASP A 81 8.43 -8.45 -0.25
N GLY A 82 8.49 -8.40 1.08
CA GLY A 82 7.56 -9.11 1.95
C GLY A 82 6.12 -8.64 1.80
N LEU A 83 5.92 -7.32 1.64
CA LEU A 83 4.61 -6.74 1.30
C LEU A 83 4.16 -7.16 -0.10
N THR A 84 5.05 -7.13 -1.10
CA THR A 84 4.74 -7.59 -2.46
C THR A 84 4.28 -9.04 -2.47
N ASP A 85 4.99 -9.91 -1.74
CA ASP A 85 4.67 -11.33 -1.64
C ASP A 85 3.31 -11.57 -0.99
N VAL A 86 3.05 -10.98 0.19
CA VAL A 86 1.76 -11.18 0.89
C VAL A 86 0.58 -10.62 0.09
N TYR A 87 0.74 -9.45 -0.54
CA TYR A 87 -0.31 -8.87 -1.37
C TYR A 87 -0.58 -9.71 -2.61
N SER A 88 0.46 -10.10 -3.35
CA SER A 88 0.31 -10.86 -4.59
C SER A 88 -0.28 -12.25 -4.33
N LYS A 89 0.16 -12.96 -3.27
CA LYS A 89 -0.43 -14.24 -2.85
C LYS A 89 -1.91 -14.13 -2.50
N ASN A 90 -2.33 -12.95 -2.04
CA ASN A 90 -3.72 -12.65 -1.75
C ASN A 90 -4.48 -12.01 -2.93
N GLY A 91 -3.90 -12.00 -4.14
CA GLY A 91 -4.59 -11.51 -5.34
C GLY A 91 -4.71 -9.99 -5.44
N PHE A 92 -3.96 -9.23 -4.63
CA PHE A 92 -3.86 -7.79 -4.79
C PHE A 92 -2.90 -7.47 -5.94
N LYS A 93 -3.21 -6.41 -6.69
CA LYS A 93 -2.26 -5.80 -7.60
C LYS A 93 -1.36 -4.82 -6.84
N VAL A 94 -0.05 -4.84 -7.09
CA VAL A 94 0.92 -4.07 -6.30
C VAL A 94 1.49 -2.93 -7.13
N VAL A 95 1.33 -1.71 -6.64
CA VAL A 95 1.99 -0.50 -7.16
C VAL A 95 3.26 -0.27 -6.35
N ASP A 96 4.41 -0.52 -6.97
CA ASP A 96 5.71 -0.41 -6.31
C ASP A 96 6.29 1.01 -6.47
N LEU A 97 6.18 1.82 -5.42
CA LEU A 97 6.69 3.20 -5.44
C LEU A 97 8.22 3.28 -5.46
N ARG A 98 8.96 2.17 -5.27
CA ARG A 98 10.42 2.16 -5.47
C ARG A 98 10.82 2.44 -6.91
N THR A 99 9.91 2.23 -7.86
CA THR A 99 10.16 2.50 -9.28
C THR A 99 10.23 3.99 -9.61
N ILE A 100 9.63 4.85 -8.77
CA ILE A 100 9.60 6.31 -8.98
C ILE A 100 10.32 7.09 -7.88
N ILE A 101 10.39 6.55 -6.66
CA ILE A 101 11.13 7.12 -5.53
C ILE A 101 12.41 6.31 -5.30
N THR A 102 13.51 6.81 -5.85
CA THR A 102 14.85 6.20 -5.77
C THR A 102 15.78 7.05 -4.91
N SER A 103 17.03 6.63 -4.74
CA SER A 103 18.07 7.47 -4.11
C SER A 103 18.20 8.84 -4.75
N ASP A 104 17.98 8.91 -6.06
CA ASP A 104 18.27 10.08 -6.90
C ASP A 104 17.05 11.02 -6.96
N THR A 105 15.84 10.45 -6.92
CA THR A 105 14.59 11.22 -7.01
C THR A 105 13.99 11.57 -5.65
N LYS A 106 14.39 10.88 -4.56
CA LYS A 106 13.77 11.04 -3.22
C LYS A 106 13.66 12.51 -2.81
N CYS A 107 14.70 13.31 -3.01
CA CYS A 107 14.73 14.67 -2.50
C CYS A 107 13.87 15.65 -3.31
N ASN A 108 13.52 15.25 -4.55
CA ASN A 108 12.56 15.99 -5.36
C ASN A 108 11.12 15.69 -4.93
N TYR A 109 10.86 14.50 -4.37
CA TYR A 109 9.52 14.00 -4.10
C TYR A 109 9.15 13.93 -2.62
N THR A 110 10.11 13.97 -1.70
CA THR A 110 9.86 14.03 -0.26
C THR A 110 10.34 15.35 0.32
N TYR A 111 9.94 15.63 1.55
CA TYR A 111 10.63 16.65 2.33
C TYR A 111 12.01 16.08 2.69
N CYS A 112 13.03 16.34 1.85
CA CYS A 112 14.42 15.84 1.99
C CYS A 112 15.14 16.26 3.29
N ASN A 113 14.45 16.88 4.26
CA ASN A 113 15.03 17.06 5.58
C ASN A 113 15.23 15.70 6.24
N TYR A 114 16.36 15.55 6.95
CA TYR A 114 17.08 14.32 7.30
C TYR A 114 16.26 13.16 7.95
N HIS A 115 14.97 13.34 8.23
CA HIS A 115 14.09 12.34 8.84
C HIS A 115 12.64 12.39 8.38
N ASN A 116 12.30 13.12 7.31
CA ASN A 116 10.91 13.23 6.88
C ASN A 116 10.65 12.41 5.61
N PRO A 117 10.23 11.14 5.74
CA PRO A 117 9.95 10.34 4.57
C PRO A 117 8.68 10.80 3.84
N HIS A 118 7.89 11.73 4.39
CA HIS A 118 6.60 12.12 3.82
C HIS A 118 6.77 12.79 2.45
N PRO A 119 5.91 12.45 1.47
CA PRO A 119 5.97 13.09 0.15
C PRO A 119 5.61 14.58 0.24
N ASN A 120 6.36 15.41 -0.47
CA ASN A 120 6.04 16.81 -0.68
C ASN A 120 4.93 16.96 -1.74
N LYS A 121 4.51 18.18 -2.06
CA LYS A 121 3.44 18.42 -3.06
C LYS A 121 3.72 17.75 -4.42
N VAL A 122 4.96 17.81 -4.90
CA VAL A 122 5.37 17.20 -6.17
C VAL A 122 5.35 15.67 -6.05
N GLY A 123 5.86 15.12 -4.95
CA GLY A 123 5.83 13.68 -4.71
C GLY A 123 4.42 13.11 -4.61
N GLN A 124 3.49 13.80 -3.94
CA GLN A 124 2.08 13.37 -3.90
C GLN A 124 1.48 13.30 -5.31
N PHE A 125 1.79 14.26 -6.17
CA PHE A 125 1.33 14.26 -7.57
C PHE A 125 1.92 13.09 -8.35
N VAL A 126 3.25 12.90 -8.30
CA VAL A 126 3.94 11.81 -9.02
C VAL A 126 3.49 10.42 -8.53
N ILE A 127 3.26 10.26 -7.22
CA ILE A 127 2.70 9.02 -6.66
C ILE A 127 1.29 8.78 -7.21
N GLY A 128 0.44 9.81 -7.24
CA GLY A 128 -0.92 9.72 -7.78
C GLY A 128 -0.95 9.31 -9.25
N GLU A 129 -0.15 9.96 -10.09
CA GLU A 129 -0.02 9.64 -11.52
C GLU A 129 0.46 8.20 -11.72
N HIS A 130 1.49 7.78 -10.99
CA HIS A 130 2.01 6.42 -11.09
C HIS A 130 0.98 5.38 -10.63
N PHE A 131 0.22 5.68 -9.57
CA PHE A 131 -0.86 4.81 -9.12
C PHE A 131 -1.94 4.69 -10.20
N HIS A 132 -2.33 5.81 -10.83
CA HIS A 132 -3.30 5.82 -11.93
C HIS A 132 -2.82 5.01 -13.15
N GLU A 133 -1.58 5.21 -13.57
CA GLU A 133 -0.93 4.47 -14.66
C GLU A 133 -0.96 2.96 -14.39
N LYS A 134 -0.48 2.54 -13.21
CA LYS A 134 -0.41 1.11 -12.86
C LYS A 134 -1.77 0.46 -12.69
N LEU A 135 -2.73 1.13 -12.07
CA LEU A 135 -4.09 0.61 -12.00
C LEU A 135 -4.69 0.41 -13.40
N THR A 136 -4.45 1.33 -14.32
CA THR A 136 -4.91 1.22 -15.71
C THR A 136 -4.25 0.04 -16.42
N GLU A 137 -2.93 -0.15 -16.27
CA GLU A 137 -2.22 -1.32 -16.80
C GLU A 137 -2.75 -2.65 -16.24
N PHE A 138 -3.18 -2.66 -14.97
CA PHE A 138 -3.78 -3.84 -14.35
C PHE A 138 -5.20 -4.13 -14.82
N GLY A 139 -5.79 -3.28 -15.67
CA GLY A 139 -7.20 -3.35 -16.05
C GLY A 139 -8.15 -2.90 -14.94
N ILE A 140 -7.61 -2.30 -13.86
CA ILE A 140 -8.40 -1.67 -12.81
C ILE A 140 -8.87 -0.31 -13.32
N THR A 141 -9.88 -0.37 -14.18
CA THR A 141 -10.53 0.82 -14.73
C THR A 141 -11.92 0.98 -14.13
N ASN A 142 -12.32 2.22 -13.91
CA ASN A 142 -13.72 2.53 -13.69
C ASN A 142 -14.41 2.35 -15.05
N ASP A 143 -15.25 1.34 -15.22
CA ASP A 143 -16.21 1.24 -16.33
C ASP A 143 -17.30 2.35 -16.28
N GLY A 144 -16.96 3.51 -15.74
CA GLY A 144 -17.78 4.70 -15.63
C GLY A 144 -17.04 5.81 -14.90
N LYS A 145 -16.18 6.52 -15.65
CA LYS A 145 -15.80 7.95 -15.57
C LYS A 145 -15.65 8.58 -14.16
N PHE A 146 -14.47 9.12 -13.87
CA PHE A 146 -14.30 10.18 -12.87
C PHE A 146 -14.99 11.47 -13.32
#